data_AF-A0A6T7H0J4-F1
#
_entry.id   AF-A0A6T7H0J4-F1
#
_cell.length_a   1.000
_cell.length_b   1.000
_cell.length_c   1.000
_cell.angle_alpha   90.00
_cell.angle_beta   90.00
_cell.angle_gamma   90.00
#
_symmetry.space_group_name_H-M   'P 1'
#
loop_
_entity.id
_entity.type
_entity.pdbx_description
1 polymer ?
#
loop_
_entity_poly.entity_id
_entity_poly.type
_entity_poly.pdbx_seq_one_letter_code
_entity_poly.pdbx_strand_id
1 'polypeptide(L)'
;VPQSTLPVAAAAALTAELDTADRLSALLRVLESAAHVVGSSALRLNPTTPLGDFMKNVLLLPEEKWAALCPTVVDQFAQLGHLRDLLLSVEAHLRGTPPSHAVADCYRGKLDRQQRAAVEACASAGSPMAANISKVLGPFRDLISGPLAEPSFDAQESLKMFLTYQDADLADDDESPWFSEFPGDLTLEHALETYLLLSTCKSAN
;
A
#
# COMPACT_ATOMS: atom_id res chain seq x y z
N VAL A 1 10.67 2.57 -9.46
CA VAL A 1 9.40 2.98 -10.09
C VAL A 1 8.48 3.45 -8.97
N PRO A 2 7.94 4.69 -9.01
CA PRO A 2 7.00 5.17 -7.99
C PRO A 2 5.81 4.22 -7.84
N GLN A 3 5.40 3.93 -6.61
CA GLN A 3 4.32 2.99 -6.32
C GLN A 3 3.02 3.73 -5.99
N SER A 4 1.89 3.17 -6.39
CA SER A 4 0.54 3.67 -6.16
C SER A 4 -0.39 2.54 -5.72
N THR A 5 -1.53 2.91 -5.16
CA THR A 5 -2.56 1.94 -4.75
C THR A 5 -3.25 1.35 -5.97
N LEU A 6 -3.51 0.04 -5.92
CA LEU A 6 -4.29 -0.68 -6.92
C LEU A 6 -5.71 -0.09 -7.00
N PRO A 7 -6.28 0.07 -8.21
CA PRO A 7 -7.66 0.52 -8.34
C PRO A 7 -8.64 -0.42 -7.62
N VAL A 8 -9.68 0.17 -7.00
CA VAL A 8 -10.68 -0.57 -6.20
C VAL A 8 -11.29 -1.73 -6.98
N ALA A 9 -11.58 -1.54 -8.27
CA ALA A 9 -12.12 -2.60 -9.13
C ALA A 9 -11.16 -3.79 -9.28
N ALA A 10 -9.86 -3.54 -9.43
CA ALA A 10 -8.86 -4.59 -9.53
C ALA A 10 -8.62 -5.30 -8.19
N ALA A 11 -8.65 -4.56 -7.07
CA ALA A 11 -8.57 -5.16 -5.73
C ALA A 11 -9.77 -6.06 -5.42
N ALA A 12 -10.98 -5.63 -5.79
CA ALA A 12 -12.18 -6.44 -5.66
C ALA A 12 -12.12 -7.70 -6.54
N ALA A 13 -11.65 -7.58 -7.78
CA ALA A 13 -11.48 -8.71 -8.69
C ALA A 13 -10.47 -9.74 -8.18
N LEU A 14 -9.34 -9.31 -7.59
CA LEU A 14 -8.39 -10.24 -6.94
C LEU A 14 -9.09 -11.10 -5.90
N THR A 15 -9.90 -10.48 -5.05
CA THR A 15 -10.58 -11.16 -3.95
C THR A 15 -11.69 -12.10 -4.45
N ALA A 16 -12.37 -11.73 -5.55
CA ALA A 16 -13.49 -12.49 -6.10
C ALA A 16 -13.06 -13.63 -7.04
N GLU A 17 -11.97 -13.46 -7.79
CA GLU A 17 -11.58 -14.36 -8.89
C GLU A 17 -10.40 -15.28 -8.56
N LEU A 18 -9.62 -15.00 -7.51
CA LEU A 18 -8.49 -15.82 -7.08
C LEU A 18 -8.84 -16.66 -5.85
N ASP A 19 -9.64 -17.69 -6.05
CA ASP A 19 -10.18 -18.55 -4.98
C ASP A 19 -9.30 -19.74 -4.61
N THR A 20 -8.25 -20.02 -5.38
CA THR A 20 -7.37 -21.18 -5.15
C THR A 20 -5.97 -20.76 -4.70
N ALA A 21 -5.49 -21.40 -3.63
CA ALA A 21 -4.14 -21.19 -3.07
C ALA A 21 -3.04 -21.43 -4.12
N ASP A 22 -3.24 -22.38 -5.04
CA ASP A 22 -2.30 -22.68 -6.12
C ASP A 22 -2.18 -21.52 -7.12
N ARG A 23 -3.32 -20.93 -7.52
CA ARG A 23 -3.33 -19.79 -8.46
C ARG A 23 -2.74 -18.54 -7.82
N LEU A 24 -3.06 -18.28 -6.55
CA LEU A 24 -2.46 -17.21 -5.76
C LEU A 24 -0.95 -17.37 -5.62
N SER A 25 -0.48 -18.58 -5.27
CA SER A 25 0.95 -18.87 -5.12
C SER A 25 1.69 -18.71 -6.46
N ALA A 26 1.09 -19.15 -7.56
CA ALA A 26 1.68 -19.01 -8.89
C ALA A 26 1.72 -17.54 -9.34
N LEU A 27 0.65 -16.78 -9.07
CA LEU A 27 0.62 -15.33 -9.33
C LEU A 27 1.67 -14.59 -8.49
N LEU A 28 1.77 -14.89 -7.19
CA LEU A 28 2.74 -14.30 -6.28
C LEU A 28 4.18 -14.46 -6.82
N ARG A 29 4.56 -15.68 -7.22
CA ARG A 29 5.90 -15.95 -7.78
C ARG A 29 6.21 -15.13 -9.04
N VAL A 30 5.22 -14.95 -9.91
CA VAL A 30 5.38 -14.12 -11.13
C VAL A 30 5.56 -12.66 -10.76
N LEU A 31 4.76 -12.16 -9.80
CA LEU A 31 4.86 -10.79 -9.32
C LEU A 31 6.18 -10.52 -8.57
N GLU A 32 6.69 -11.48 -7.79
CA GLU A 32 8.00 -11.40 -7.13
C GLU A 32 9.13 -11.30 -8.17
N SER A 33 9.03 -12.10 -9.24
CA SER A 33 9.98 -12.04 -10.36
C SER A 33 9.91 -10.67 -11.05
N ALA A 34 8.71 -10.11 -11.23
CA ALA A 34 8.52 -8.77 -11.76
C ALA A 34 9.15 -7.71 -10.86
N ALA A 35 8.89 -7.78 -9.55
CA ALA A 35 9.44 -6.82 -8.59
C ALA A 35 10.95 -6.90 -8.51
N HIS A 36 11.53 -8.10 -8.59
CA HIS A 36 12.98 -8.28 -8.69
C HIS A 36 13.55 -7.56 -9.90
N VAL A 37 12.97 -7.76 -11.10
CA VAL A 37 13.43 -7.07 -12.32
C VAL A 37 13.24 -5.57 -12.22
N VAL A 38 12.12 -5.08 -11.67
CA VAL A 38 11.89 -3.64 -11.47
C VAL A 38 12.92 -3.04 -10.49
N GLY A 39 13.28 -3.77 -9.43
CA GLY A 39 14.23 -3.34 -8.41
C GLY A 39 15.70 -3.45 -8.84
N SER A 40 16.04 -4.42 -9.69
CA SER A 40 17.39 -4.68 -10.16
C SER A 40 17.75 -3.92 -11.44
N SER A 41 16.76 -3.44 -12.18
CA SER A 41 16.99 -2.83 -13.49
C SER A 41 17.44 -1.38 -13.39
N ALA A 42 18.57 -1.06 -14.04
CA ALA A 42 18.92 0.32 -14.39
C ALA A 42 17.98 0.93 -15.46
N LEU A 43 16.95 0.19 -15.87
CA LEU A 43 15.98 0.60 -16.87
C LEU A 43 15.07 1.68 -16.28
N ARG A 44 14.90 2.78 -17.01
CA ARG A 44 13.88 3.78 -16.71
C ARG A 44 12.51 3.25 -17.10
N LEU A 45 11.93 2.44 -16.22
CA LEU A 45 10.59 1.91 -16.38
C LEU A 45 9.55 2.97 -16.06
N ASN A 46 8.52 3.07 -16.90
CA ASN A 46 7.42 4.00 -16.69
C ASN A 46 6.39 3.38 -15.73
N PRO A 47 6.02 4.03 -14.61
CA PRO A 47 4.99 3.53 -13.70
C PRO A 47 3.65 3.26 -14.38
N THR A 48 3.33 3.97 -15.47
CA THR A 48 2.05 3.80 -16.18
C THR A 48 2.04 2.67 -17.21
N THR A 49 3.17 1.97 -17.40
CA THR A 49 3.22 0.79 -18.27
C THR A 49 2.23 -0.27 -17.77
N PRO A 50 1.31 -0.76 -18.62
CA PRO A 50 0.39 -1.82 -18.26
C PRO A 50 1.14 -3.06 -17.76
N LEU A 51 0.68 -3.64 -16.66
CA LEU A 51 1.37 -4.76 -16.03
C LEU A 51 1.44 -5.96 -16.98
N GLY A 52 0.35 -6.29 -17.67
CA GLY A 52 0.33 -7.36 -18.66
C GLY A 52 1.35 -7.18 -19.78
N ASP A 53 1.52 -5.95 -20.28
CA ASP A 53 2.52 -5.66 -21.32
C ASP A 53 3.94 -5.81 -20.80
N PHE A 54 4.20 -5.45 -19.55
CA PHE A 54 5.49 -5.72 -18.92
C PHE A 54 5.75 -7.23 -18.78
N MET A 55 4.76 -8.01 -18.34
CA MET A 55 4.89 -9.46 -18.21
C MET A 55 5.23 -10.11 -19.55
N LYS A 56 4.52 -9.72 -20.62
CA LYS A 56 4.70 -10.28 -21.96
C LYS A 56 6.02 -9.85 -22.62
N ASN A 57 6.34 -8.56 -22.55
CA ASN A 57 7.43 -8.00 -23.36
C ASN A 57 8.77 -7.91 -22.62
N VAL A 58 8.77 -7.86 -21.28
CA VAL A 58 10.00 -7.75 -20.47
C VAL A 58 10.32 -9.06 -19.78
N LEU A 59 9.35 -9.67 -19.08
CA LEU A 59 9.57 -10.98 -18.46
C LEU A 59 9.40 -12.15 -19.43
N LEU A 60 8.96 -11.89 -20.66
CA LEU A 60 8.72 -12.90 -21.69
C LEU A 60 7.78 -14.02 -21.21
N LEU A 61 6.81 -13.66 -20.35
CA LEU A 61 5.79 -14.59 -19.89
C LEU A 61 4.79 -14.83 -21.03
N PRO A 62 4.52 -16.10 -21.41
CA PRO A 62 3.53 -16.38 -22.45
C PRO A 62 2.15 -15.82 -22.09
N GLU A 63 1.46 -15.25 -23.07
CA GLU A 63 0.14 -14.62 -22.89
C GLU A 63 -0.88 -15.58 -22.26
N GLU A 64 -0.94 -16.81 -22.76
CA GLU A 64 -1.81 -17.86 -22.22
C GLU A 64 -1.54 -18.13 -20.74
N LYS A 65 -0.26 -18.12 -20.35
CA LYS A 65 0.15 -18.35 -18.96
C LYS A 65 -0.22 -17.14 -18.08
N TRP A 66 -0.08 -15.93 -18.58
CA TRP A 66 -0.50 -14.73 -17.86
C TRP A 66 -2.02 -14.69 -17.67
N ALA A 67 -2.79 -14.92 -18.74
CA ALA A 67 -4.25 -14.95 -18.70
C ALA A 67 -4.81 -16.03 -17.76
N ALA A 68 -4.14 -17.17 -17.65
CA ALA A 68 -4.52 -18.21 -16.68
C ALA A 68 -4.29 -17.78 -15.22
N LEU A 69 -3.29 -16.95 -14.94
CA LEU A 69 -2.91 -16.56 -13.59
C LEU A 69 -3.59 -15.27 -13.12
N CYS A 70 -3.70 -14.27 -13.99
CA CYS A 70 -4.16 -12.93 -13.64
C CYS A 70 -5.66 -12.75 -13.95
N PRO A 71 -6.46 -12.26 -12.99
CA PRO A 71 -7.83 -11.84 -13.28
C PRO A 71 -7.88 -10.79 -14.39
N THR A 72 -8.88 -10.87 -15.27
CA THR A 72 -9.00 -9.97 -16.43
C THR A 72 -9.04 -8.50 -16.02
N VAL A 73 -9.75 -8.19 -14.94
CA VAL A 73 -9.85 -6.82 -14.41
C VAL A 73 -8.48 -6.33 -13.91
N VAL A 74 -7.68 -7.20 -13.28
CA VAL A 74 -6.33 -6.83 -12.86
C VAL A 74 -5.44 -6.57 -14.08
N ASP A 75 -5.53 -7.40 -15.13
CA ASP A 75 -4.77 -7.18 -16.37
C ASP A 75 -5.10 -5.84 -17.04
N GLN A 76 -6.38 -5.45 -17.03
CA GLN A 76 -6.85 -4.21 -17.66
C GLN A 76 -6.46 -2.94 -16.89
N PHE A 77 -6.39 -3.00 -15.55
CA PHE A 77 -6.24 -1.80 -14.72
C PHE A 77 -4.90 -1.75 -13.96
N ALA A 78 -4.17 -2.85 -13.83
CA ALA A 78 -2.88 -2.87 -13.17
C ALA A 78 -1.78 -2.28 -14.08
N GLN A 79 -0.92 -1.48 -13.47
CA GLN A 79 0.24 -0.86 -14.08
C GLN A 79 1.46 -1.19 -13.22
N LEU A 80 2.67 -0.91 -13.71
CA LEU A 80 3.90 -1.12 -12.91
C LEU A 80 3.92 -0.33 -11.59
N GLY A 81 3.26 0.83 -11.53
CA GLY A 81 3.07 1.55 -10.28
C GLY A 81 2.24 0.79 -9.24
N HIS A 82 1.41 -0.17 -9.66
CA HIS A 82 0.56 -0.96 -8.76
C HIS A 82 1.23 -2.26 -8.29
N LEU A 83 2.45 -2.56 -8.74
CA LEU A 83 3.08 -3.88 -8.54
C LEU A 83 3.25 -4.25 -7.06
N ARG A 84 3.71 -3.31 -6.22
CA ARG A 84 3.88 -3.55 -4.79
C ARG A 84 2.55 -3.81 -4.10
N ASP A 85 1.51 -3.04 -4.41
CA ASP A 85 0.20 -3.21 -3.79
C ASP A 85 -0.46 -4.53 -4.21
N LEU A 86 -0.27 -4.91 -5.47
CA LEU A 86 -0.72 -6.19 -6.01
C LEU A 86 -0.01 -7.37 -5.30
N LEU A 87 1.30 -7.28 -5.07
CA LEU A 87 2.06 -8.27 -4.30
C LEU A 87 1.51 -8.43 -2.88
N LEU A 88 1.38 -7.33 -2.15
CA LEU A 88 0.87 -7.34 -0.78
C LEU A 88 -0.56 -7.87 -0.71
N SER A 89 -1.41 -7.53 -1.69
CA SER A 89 -2.79 -8.02 -1.77
C SER A 89 -2.86 -9.52 -1.99
N VAL A 90 -2.05 -10.06 -2.91
CA VAL A 90 -1.99 -11.50 -3.19
C VAL A 90 -1.40 -12.26 -1.99
N GLU A 91 -0.36 -11.73 -1.35
CA GLU A 91 0.25 -12.34 -0.15
C GLU A 91 -0.73 -12.39 1.02
N ALA A 92 -1.45 -11.29 1.27
CA ALA A 92 -2.49 -11.23 2.29
C ALA A 92 -3.62 -12.23 2.03
N HIS A 93 -4.05 -12.35 0.77
CA HIS A 93 -5.10 -13.30 0.40
C HIS A 93 -4.63 -14.75 0.57
N LEU A 94 -3.38 -15.06 0.17
CA LEU A 94 -2.80 -16.39 0.32
C LEU A 94 -2.66 -16.81 1.80
N ARG A 95 -2.30 -15.88 2.68
CA ARG A 95 -2.17 -16.14 4.13
C ARG A 95 -3.51 -16.15 4.87
N GLY A 96 -4.59 -15.72 4.22
CA GLY A 96 -5.89 -15.50 4.88
C GLY A 96 -5.83 -14.41 5.96
N THR A 97 -4.81 -13.55 5.91
CA THR A 97 -4.56 -12.51 6.91
C THR A 97 -4.32 -11.18 6.21
N PRO A 98 -5.08 -10.12 6.52
CA PRO A 98 -4.83 -8.80 5.94
C PRO A 98 -3.43 -8.29 6.35
N PRO A 99 -2.82 -7.35 5.60
CA PRO A 99 -1.50 -6.82 5.93
C PRO A 99 -1.38 -6.27 7.37
N SER A 100 -2.50 -5.83 7.94
CA SER A 100 -2.62 -5.42 9.34
C SER A 100 -2.29 -6.51 10.37
N HIS A 101 -2.29 -7.79 9.99
CA HIS A 101 -1.87 -8.90 10.85
C HIS A 101 -0.35 -9.03 10.97
N ALA A 102 0.43 -8.44 10.06
CA ALA A 102 1.88 -8.48 10.15
C ALA A 102 2.44 -7.51 11.22
N VAL A 103 1.69 -6.46 11.58
CA VAL A 103 2.13 -5.41 12.51
C VAL A 103 2.43 -5.97 13.91
N ALA A 104 3.56 -5.65 14.52
CA ALA A 104 3.88 -6.08 15.88
C ALA A 104 2.88 -5.51 16.91
N ASP A 105 2.61 -6.26 17.99
CA ASP A 105 1.54 -5.92 18.96
C ASP A 105 1.70 -4.53 19.59
N CYS A 106 2.94 -4.05 19.78
CA CYS A 106 3.21 -2.73 20.34
C CYS A 106 2.77 -1.57 19.46
N TYR A 107 2.48 -1.79 18.17
CA TYR A 107 2.01 -0.77 17.22
C TYR A 107 0.52 -0.87 16.90
N ARG A 108 -0.22 -1.62 17.73
CA ARG A 108 -1.67 -1.86 17.62
C ARG A 108 -2.49 -1.18 18.71
N GLY A 109 -1.88 -0.26 19.44
CA GLY A 109 -2.54 0.54 20.47
C GLY A 109 -3.74 1.29 19.91
N LYS A 110 -4.75 1.47 20.76
CA LYS A 110 -6.01 2.07 20.36
C LYS A 110 -5.94 3.58 20.45
N LEU A 111 -6.47 4.26 19.43
CA LEU A 111 -6.71 5.69 19.47
C LEU A 111 -7.73 5.98 20.56
N ASP A 112 -7.40 6.93 21.44
CA ASP A 112 -8.40 7.49 22.34
C ASP A 112 -9.44 8.32 21.57
N ARG A 113 -10.45 8.81 22.29
CA ARG A 113 -11.55 9.57 21.67
C ARG A 113 -11.07 10.88 21.03
N GLN A 114 -10.08 11.54 21.62
CA GLN A 114 -9.57 12.82 21.13
C GLN A 114 -8.69 12.61 19.90
N GLN A 115 -7.78 11.64 19.94
CA GLN A 115 -6.90 11.27 18.83
C GLN A 115 -7.73 10.79 17.62
N ARG A 116 -8.72 9.92 17.84
CA ARG A 116 -9.62 9.47 16.77
C ARG A 116 -10.36 10.63 16.11
N ALA A 117 -10.92 11.54 16.90
CA ALA A 117 -11.60 12.73 16.38
C ALA A 117 -10.65 13.64 15.59
N ALA A 118 -9.38 13.76 16.02
CA ALA A 118 -8.37 14.53 15.31
C ALA A 118 -8.02 13.90 13.94
N VAL A 119 -7.89 12.57 13.88
CA VAL A 119 -7.66 11.84 12.61
C VAL A 119 -8.85 11.95 11.67
N GLU A 120 -10.07 11.82 12.19
CA GLU A 120 -11.29 11.99 11.37
C GLU A 120 -11.41 13.43 10.84
N ALA A 121 -11.11 14.42 11.67
CA ALA A 121 -11.12 15.83 11.27
C ALA A 121 -10.07 16.12 10.17
N CYS A 122 -8.85 15.61 10.31
CA CYS A 122 -7.82 15.80 9.29
C CYS A 122 -8.11 15.00 8.01
N ALA A 123 -8.94 13.96 8.04
CA ALA A 123 -9.33 13.20 6.85
C ALA A 123 -10.64 13.68 6.21
N SER A 124 -11.28 14.70 6.78
CA SER A 124 -12.60 15.19 6.37
C SER A 124 -12.58 15.85 4.99
N ALA A 125 -13.71 15.77 4.26
CA ALA A 125 -13.82 16.35 2.93
C ALA A 125 -13.52 17.86 2.95
N GLY A 126 -12.61 18.30 2.06
CA GLY A 126 -12.17 19.69 1.98
C GLY A 126 -10.94 20.02 2.84
N SER A 127 -10.45 19.10 3.66
CA SER A 127 -9.15 19.24 4.32
C SER A 127 -7.99 19.07 3.30
N PRO A 128 -6.90 19.84 3.45
CA PRO A 128 -5.66 19.60 2.73
C PRO A 128 -5.12 18.18 2.83
N MET A 129 -5.28 17.51 3.97
CA MET A 129 -4.92 16.11 4.11
C MET A 129 -5.84 15.19 3.29
N ALA A 130 -7.15 15.43 3.18
CA ALA A 130 -8.03 14.64 2.30
C ALA A 130 -7.60 14.69 0.82
N ALA A 131 -7.13 15.84 0.33
CA ALA A 131 -6.61 15.96 -1.04
C ALA A 131 -5.31 15.15 -1.27
N ASN A 132 -4.56 14.86 -0.21
CA ASN A 132 -3.28 14.15 -0.25
C ASN A 132 -3.35 12.75 0.37
N ILE A 133 -4.52 12.30 0.83
CA ILE A 133 -4.67 11.04 1.57
C ILE A 133 -4.15 9.83 0.78
N SER A 134 -4.32 9.84 -0.54
CA SER A 134 -3.81 8.79 -1.42
C SER A 134 -2.28 8.75 -1.50
N LYS A 135 -1.61 9.90 -1.35
CA LYS A 135 -0.15 9.99 -1.30
C LYS A 135 0.39 9.50 0.04
N VAL A 136 -0.32 9.76 1.14
CA VAL A 136 0.10 9.33 2.49
C VAL A 136 -0.17 7.84 2.72
N LEU A 137 -1.30 7.31 2.24
CA LEU A 137 -1.69 5.92 2.49
C LEU A 137 -0.72 4.89 1.90
N GLY A 138 -0.02 5.20 0.81
CA GLY A 138 0.98 4.31 0.21
C GLY A 138 2.18 4.08 1.16
N PRO A 139 2.93 5.13 1.52
CA PRO A 139 4.03 5.07 2.48
C PRO A 139 3.57 4.58 3.86
N PHE A 140 2.35 4.90 4.29
CA PHE A 140 1.80 4.37 5.53
C PHE A 140 1.58 2.85 5.44
N ARG A 141 0.97 2.35 4.35
CA ARG A 141 0.85 0.90 4.12
C ARG A 141 2.22 0.23 4.14
N ASP A 142 3.22 0.85 3.51
CA ASP A 142 4.58 0.34 3.44
C ASP A 142 5.24 0.29 4.85
N LEU A 143 4.98 1.29 5.69
CA LEU A 143 5.38 1.32 7.10
C LEU A 143 4.78 0.16 7.90
N ILE A 144 3.46 -0.07 7.79
CA ILE A 144 2.78 -1.13 8.57
C ILE A 144 3.06 -2.55 8.05
N SER A 145 3.35 -2.71 6.76
CA SER A 145 3.59 -4.03 6.16
C SER A 145 5.06 -4.46 6.20
N GLY A 146 5.99 -3.54 6.45
CA GLY A 146 7.42 -3.83 6.54
C GLY A 146 8.01 -3.44 7.91
N PRO A 147 8.47 -2.19 8.09
CA PRO A 147 9.21 -1.77 9.28
C PRO A 147 8.51 -2.07 10.62
N LEU A 148 7.18 -1.98 10.68
CA LEU A 148 6.41 -2.25 11.89
C LEU A 148 6.00 -3.73 12.04
N ALA A 149 6.47 -4.63 11.18
CA ALA A 149 6.21 -6.06 11.34
C ALA A 149 6.96 -6.67 12.54
N GLU A 150 8.06 -6.03 12.93
CA GLU A 150 8.88 -6.39 14.10
C GLU A 150 9.00 -5.17 15.04
N PRO A 151 9.10 -5.37 16.37
CA PRO A 151 9.19 -4.29 17.36
C PRO A 151 10.59 -3.65 17.39
N SER A 152 11.06 -3.15 16.26
CA SER A 152 12.41 -2.62 16.06
C SER A 152 12.53 -1.13 16.40
N PHE A 153 11.41 -0.43 16.52
CA PHE A 153 11.30 1.00 16.83
C PHE A 153 10.57 1.21 18.15
N ASP A 154 10.82 2.33 18.83
CA ASP A 154 10.12 2.64 20.07
C ASP A 154 8.68 3.07 19.73
N ALA A 155 7.70 2.41 20.36
CA ALA A 155 6.28 2.67 20.12
C ALA A 155 5.86 4.11 20.46
N GLN A 156 6.64 4.83 21.27
CA GLN A 156 6.38 6.23 21.61
C GLN A 156 6.96 7.23 20.59
N GLU A 157 7.66 6.78 19.56
CA GLU A 157 8.18 7.66 18.50
C GLU A 157 7.04 8.25 17.66
N SER A 158 7.26 9.45 17.12
CA SER A 158 6.25 10.18 16.35
C SER A 158 5.93 9.45 15.03
N LEU A 159 4.67 9.04 14.88
CA LEU A 159 4.18 8.42 13.65
C LEU A 159 4.34 9.36 12.45
N LYS A 160 4.05 10.64 12.68
CA LYS A 160 4.14 11.70 11.66
C LYS A 160 5.56 11.81 11.08
N MET A 161 6.58 11.78 11.94
CA MET A 161 7.98 11.83 11.50
C MET A 161 8.41 10.55 10.77
N PHE A 162 7.87 9.39 11.18
CA PHE A 162 8.17 8.14 10.46
C PHE A 162 7.62 8.13 9.05
N LEU A 163 6.43 8.70 8.83
CA LEU A 163 5.85 8.79 7.49
C LEU A 163 6.68 9.66 6.54
N THR A 164 7.32 10.72 7.02
CA THR A 164 8.22 11.55 6.19
C THR A 164 9.53 10.85 5.87
N TYR A 165 10.00 9.92 6.71
CA TYR A 165 11.20 9.12 6.39
C TYR A 165 10.96 8.01 5.36
N GLN A 166 9.72 7.49 5.27
CA GLN A 166 9.42 6.36 4.37
C GLN A 166 9.40 6.75 2.90
N ASP A 167 9.16 8.02 2.59
CA ASP A 167 9.13 8.51 1.23
C ASP A 167 9.82 9.87 1.16
N ALA A 168 10.89 9.95 0.37
CA ALA A 168 11.63 11.20 0.17
C ALA A 168 10.77 12.27 -0.51
N ASP A 169 9.76 11.87 -1.30
CA ASP A 169 8.80 12.78 -1.91
C ASP A 169 7.81 13.33 -0.86
N LEU A 170 7.71 12.69 0.32
CA LEU A 170 7.02 13.19 1.53
C LEU A 170 7.98 13.90 2.51
N ALA A 171 9.26 14.01 2.20
CA ALA A 171 10.26 14.61 3.10
C ALA A 171 10.51 16.10 2.81
N ASP A 172 10.24 16.59 1.59
CA ASP A 172 10.36 18.01 1.20
C ASP A 172 9.21 18.90 1.74
N ASP A 173 8.57 18.45 2.82
CA ASP A 173 7.14 18.61 3.07
C ASP A 173 6.83 19.31 4.42
N ASP A 174 7.81 19.97 5.04
CA ASP A 174 7.53 20.98 6.09
C ASP A 174 6.56 22.07 5.56
N GLU A 175 6.45 22.22 4.24
CA GLU A 175 5.49 23.05 3.52
C GLU A 175 4.24 22.30 3.01
N SER A 176 4.17 20.98 3.20
CA SER A 176 3.08 20.18 2.65
C SER A 176 1.81 20.35 3.46
N PRO A 177 0.67 20.62 2.80
CA PRO A 177 -0.57 20.87 3.51
C PRO A 177 -1.06 19.69 4.37
N TRP A 178 -0.71 18.45 3.99
CA TRP A 178 -1.07 17.27 4.78
C TRP A 178 -0.27 17.18 6.09
N PHE A 179 1.01 17.55 6.05
CA PHE A 179 1.91 17.43 7.20
C PHE A 179 1.44 18.37 8.30
N SER A 180 1.12 19.63 7.99
CA SER A 180 0.65 20.58 9.01
C SER A 180 -0.66 20.15 9.70
N GLU A 181 -1.55 19.43 9.01
CA GLU A 181 -2.82 18.94 9.56
C GLU A 181 -2.73 17.58 10.26
N PHE A 182 -1.71 16.79 9.96
CA PHE A 182 -1.55 15.47 10.57
C PHE A 182 -1.32 15.59 12.09
N PRO A 183 -2.11 14.88 12.93
CA PRO A 183 -2.00 15.01 14.39
C PRO A 183 -0.60 14.68 14.90
N GLY A 184 0.01 15.62 15.63
CA GLY A 184 1.40 15.52 16.09
C GLY A 184 1.61 14.66 17.34
N ASP A 185 0.53 14.36 18.06
CA ASP A 185 0.49 13.53 19.27
C ASP A 185 0.37 12.04 18.98
N LEU A 186 0.24 11.65 17.70
CA LEU A 186 0.22 10.25 17.30
C LEU A 186 1.61 9.65 17.29
N THR A 187 1.73 8.52 17.97
CA THR A 187 2.94 7.71 18.05
C THR A 187 2.82 6.43 17.24
N LEU A 188 3.94 5.73 17.02
CA LEU A 188 3.98 4.43 16.34
C LEU A 188 3.07 3.38 16.99
N GLU A 189 2.83 3.50 18.30
CA GLU A 189 1.85 2.68 19.03
C GLU A 189 0.48 2.65 18.35
N HIS A 190 0.06 3.76 17.74
CA HIS A 190 -1.26 3.93 17.14
C HIS A 190 -1.29 3.69 15.62
N ALA A 191 -0.15 3.31 15.02
CA ALA A 191 0.05 3.28 13.58
C ALA A 191 -1.03 2.46 12.85
N LEU A 192 -1.36 1.27 13.36
CA LEU A 192 -2.35 0.41 12.71
C LEU A 192 -3.75 1.03 12.71
N GLU A 193 -4.23 1.55 13.84
CA GLU A 193 -5.58 2.10 13.90
C GLU A 193 -5.71 3.39 13.09
N THR A 194 -4.70 4.25 13.12
CA THR A 194 -4.66 5.46 12.28
C THR A 194 -4.73 5.10 10.79
N TYR A 195 -3.95 4.10 10.33
CA TYR A 195 -4.00 3.64 8.95
C TYR A 195 -5.39 3.14 8.55
N LEU A 196 -6.00 2.30 9.39
CA LEU A 196 -7.33 1.75 9.12
C LEU A 196 -8.39 2.85 9.03
N LEU A 197 -8.34 3.82 9.95
CA LEU A 197 -9.26 4.94 9.98
C LEU A 197 -9.12 5.81 8.71
N LEU A 198 -7.90 6.22 8.36
CA LEU A 198 -7.64 6.99 7.13
C LEU A 198 -8.08 6.24 5.87
N SER A 199 -7.87 4.93 5.81
CA SER A 199 -8.29 4.08 4.68
C SER A 199 -9.82 4.07 4.50
N THR A 200 -10.56 4.07 5.62
CA THR A 200 -12.04 4.17 5.56
C THR A 200 -12.51 5.55 5.11
N CYS A 201 -11.85 6.63 5.57
CA CYS A 201 -12.20 8.00 5.15
C CYS A 201 -11.95 8.23 3.66
N LYS A 202 -10.90 7.64 3.07
CA LYS A 202 -10.67 7.67 1.61
C LYS A 202 -11.81 7.01 0.83
N SER A 203 -12.45 5.98 1.39
CA SER A 203 -13.51 5.24 0.70
C SER A 203 -14.87 5.96 0.75
N ALA A 204 -15.01 6.98 1.59
CA ALA A 204 -16.22 7.79 1.73
C ALA A 204 -16.21 9.08 0.89
N ASN A 205 -15.04 9.47 0.37
CA ASN A 205 -14.84 10.65 -0.48
C ASN A 205 -14.70 10.25 -1.95
#